data_AF-A0A859QJ02-F1
#
_entry.id   AF-A0A859QJ02-F1
#
_cell.length_a   1.000
_cell.length_b   1.000
_cell.length_c   1.000
_cell.angle_alpha   90.00
_cell.angle_beta   90.00
_cell.angle_gamma   90.00
#
_symmetry.space_group_name_H-M   'P 1'
#
loop_
_entity.id
_entity.type
_entity.pdbx_description
1 polymer ?
#
loop_
_entity_poly.entity_id
_entity_poly.type
_entity_poly.pdbx_seq_one_letter_code
_entity_poly.pdbx_strand_id
1 'polypeptide(L)'
;MTLLTVINEVADIVSLDRFDSVYGTNDPNAQTMVALAEEAGAEIVRRADWRRMLKTHAVSASPEILPADYQRLAPGGPVRAADGRFFRPVTNGGQWAVIVGVASAAPYCHLCGKEMLFSPAASAVGATIDYVSKNWVLGDPYEERDTFRADDDTTLFPERLLKKGLIWRWKRQKGLSFEDNLAEFEADLLQEINADRGTS
;
A
#
# COMPACT_ATOMS: atom_id res chain seq x y z
N MET A 1 -1.04 -4.72 16.55
CA MET A 1 -2.31 -5.32 17.00
C MET A 1 -2.83 -6.26 15.91
N THR A 2 -3.48 -7.38 16.24
CA THR A 2 -4.04 -8.33 15.23
C THR A 2 -5.44 -7.91 14.75
N LEU A 3 -5.89 -8.46 13.63
CA LEU A 3 -7.24 -8.26 13.09
C LEU A 3 -8.32 -8.56 14.13
N LEU A 4 -8.25 -9.72 14.78
CA LEU A 4 -9.21 -10.12 15.82
C LEU A 4 -9.24 -9.11 16.97
N THR A 5 -8.06 -8.64 17.40
CA THR A 5 -7.97 -7.66 18.49
C THR A 5 -8.59 -6.32 18.07
N VAL A 6 -8.31 -5.83 16.86
CA VAL A 6 -8.91 -4.59 16.33
C VAL A 6 -10.43 -4.71 16.29
N ILE A 7 -10.97 -5.80 15.75
CA ILE A 7 -12.42 -5.98 15.62
C ILE A 7 -13.09 -6.08 17.00
N ASN A 8 -12.49 -6.80 17.94
CA ASN A 8 -13.03 -6.90 19.30
C ASN A 8 -13.01 -5.56 20.04
N GLU A 9 -11.98 -4.74 19.86
CA GLU A 9 -11.98 -3.38 20.41
C GLU A 9 -13.04 -2.48 19.78
N VAL A 10 -13.39 -2.68 18.50
CA VAL A 10 -14.51 -1.98 17.88
C VAL A 10 -15.83 -2.51 18.40
N ALA A 11 -15.97 -3.83 18.55
CA ALA A 11 -17.17 -4.49 19.09
C ALA A 11 -17.56 -3.91 20.45
N ASP A 12 -16.58 -3.71 21.34
CA ASP A 12 -16.80 -3.07 22.65
C ASP A 12 -17.36 -1.63 22.53
N ILE A 13 -16.97 -0.89 21.50
CA ILE A 13 -17.43 0.50 21.27
C ILE A 13 -18.83 0.53 20.66
N VAL A 14 -19.14 -0.41 19.76
CA VAL A 14 -20.42 -0.47 19.04
C VAL A 14 -21.46 -1.37 19.72
N SER A 15 -21.17 -1.84 20.93
CA SER A 15 -22.04 -2.72 21.74
C SER A 15 -22.38 -4.04 21.04
N LEU A 16 -21.39 -4.64 20.37
CA LEU A 16 -21.45 -6.02 19.90
C LEU A 16 -20.73 -6.94 20.90
N ASP A 17 -21.14 -8.20 20.97
CA ASP A 17 -20.37 -9.20 21.70
C ASP A 17 -19.00 -9.41 21.04
N ARG A 18 -17.99 -9.69 21.87
CA ARG A 18 -16.67 -10.06 21.36
C ARG A 18 -16.73 -11.39 20.64
N PHE A 19 -15.92 -11.51 19.59
CA PHE A 19 -15.76 -12.71 18.80
C PHE A 19 -14.56 -13.53 19.29
N ASP A 20 -14.71 -14.84 19.36
CA ASP A 20 -13.58 -15.76 19.58
C ASP A 20 -12.69 -15.85 18.33
N SER A 21 -13.30 -15.73 17.15
CA SER A 21 -12.65 -15.74 15.84
C SER A 21 -13.51 -14.93 14.86
N VAL A 22 -12.87 -14.14 14.00
CA VAL A 22 -13.55 -13.31 13.00
C VAL A 22 -13.36 -13.83 11.58
N TYR A 23 -12.30 -14.62 11.35
CA TYR A 23 -12.00 -15.25 10.09
C TYR A 23 -12.37 -16.74 10.10
N GLY A 24 -12.93 -17.25 9.00
CA GLY A 24 -13.33 -18.67 8.90
C GLY A 24 -14.56 -19.06 9.72
N THR A 25 -15.29 -18.08 10.26
CA THR A 25 -16.55 -18.27 11.00
C THR A 25 -17.79 -18.09 10.10
N ASN A 26 -18.91 -18.69 10.52
CA ASN A 26 -20.23 -18.51 9.91
C ASN A 26 -21.07 -17.41 10.57
N ASP A 27 -20.53 -16.69 11.55
CA ASP A 27 -21.21 -15.55 12.16
C ASP A 27 -21.30 -14.38 11.16
N PRO A 28 -22.53 -13.96 10.75
CA PRO A 28 -22.70 -12.86 9.81
C PRO A 28 -22.15 -11.52 10.32
N ASN A 29 -22.14 -11.27 11.63
CA ASN A 29 -21.61 -10.04 12.20
C ASN A 29 -20.08 -10.01 12.07
N ALA A 30 -19.41 -11.12 12.40
CA ALA A 30 -17.97 -11.25 12.21
C ALA A 30 -17.57 -11.06 10.75
N GLN A 31 -18.26 -11.72 9.82
CA GLN A 31 -18.04 -11.56 8.38
C GLN A 31 -18.23 -10.12 7.90
N THR A 32 -19.23 -9.42 8.44
CA THR A 32 -19.46 -8.00 8.15
C THR A 32 -18.30 -7.14 8.67
N MET A 33 -17.83 -7.39 9.89
CA MET A 33 -16.70 -6.64 10.46
C MET A 33 -15.41 -6.84 9.67
N VAL A 34 -15.12 -8.05 9.20
CA VAL A 34 -13.99 -8.33 8.30
C VAL A 34 -14.15 -7.58 6.97
N ALA A 35 -15.33 -7.61 6.36
CA ALA A 35 -15.57 -6.88 5.11
C ALA A 35 -15.38 -5.36 5.24
N LEU A 36 -15.81 -4.77 6.37
CA LEU A 36 -15.58 -3.36 6.66
C LEU A 36 -14.09 -3.06 6.92
N ALA A 37 -13.38 -3.99 7.56
CA ALA A 37 -11.94 -3.86 7.79
C ALA A 37 -11.13 -3.90 6.48
N GLU A 38 -11.50 -4.79 5.56
CA GLU A 38 -10.93 -4.86 4.21
C GLU A 38 -11.13 -3.55 3.45
N GLU A 39 -12.36 -3.02 3.45
CA GLU A 39 -12.67 -1.76 2.78
C GLU A 39 -11.88 -0.58 3.38
N ALA A 40 -11.80 -0.52 4.72
CA ALA A 40 -11.05 0.50 5.43
C ALA A 40 -9.54 0.41 5.12
N GLY A 41 -8.95 -0.78 5.19
CA GLY A 41 -7.54 -0.99 4.87
C GLY A 41 -7.21 -0.61 3.43
N ALA A 42 -8.04 -1.06 2.48
CA ALA A 42 -7.88 -0.71 1.08
C ALA A 42 -8.02 0.80 0.80
N GLU A 43 -8.82 1.54 1.56
CA GLU A 43 -8.88 3.00 1.48
C GLU A 43 -7.59 3.62 2.03
N ILE A 44 -7.22 3.31 3.27
CA ILE A 44 -6.09 3.90 4.00
C ILE A 44 -4.79 3.78 3.19
N VAL A 45 -4.57 2.60 2.60
CA VAL A 45 -3.36 2.29 1.81
C VAL A 45 -3.26 3.09 0.52
N ARG A 46 -4.39 3.46 -0.09
CA ARG A 46 -4.38 4.28 -1.31
C ARG A 46 -4.11 5.76 -1.04
N ARG A 47 -4.30 6.22 0.20
CA ARG A 47 -4.22 7.64 0.56
C ARG A 47 -2.80 8.11 0.87
N ALA A 48 -1.85 7.17 1.04
CA ALA A 48 -0.46 7.51 1.32
C ALA A 48 0.54 6.43 0.86
N ASP A 49 1.79 6.85 0.69
CA ASP A 49 2.94 5.97 0.47
C ASP A 49 3.51 5.56 1.82
N TRP A 50 2.86 4.62 2.51
CA TRP A 50 3.27 4.17 3.84
C TRP A 50 4.68 3.61 3.81
N ARG A 51 5.54 4.06 4.73
CA ARG A 51 6.96 3.71 4.77
C ARG A 51 7.21 2.21 4.86
N ARG A 52 6.39 1.48 5.62
CA ARG A 52 6.50 0.01 5.75
C ARG A 52 6.17 -0.74 4.45
N MET A 53 5.48 -0.09 3.52
CA MET A 53 5.12 -0.65 2.21
C MET A 53 6.13 -0.26 1.12
N LEU A 54 7.14 0.56 1.43
CA LEU A 54 8.22 0.88 0.50
C LEU A 54 9.17 -0.32 0.35
N LYS A 55 9.46 -0.67 -0.89
CA LYS A 55 10.33 -1.78 -1.28
C LYS A 55 11.35 -1.29 -2.31
N THR A 56 12.48 -1.98 -2.36
CA THR A 56 13.52 -1.74 -3.36
C THR A 56 13.72 -3.02 -4.17
N HIS A 57 13.60 -2.91 -5.49
CA HIS A 57 13.83 -4.00 -6.44
C HIS A 57 15.16 -3.78 -7.15
N ALA A 58 16.00 -4.82 -7.21
CA ALA A 58 17.24 -4.79 -7.98
C ALA A 58 16.96 -5.22 -9.43
N VAL A 59 17.44 -4.41 -10.38
CA VAL A 59 17.24 -4.61 -11.81
C VAL A 59 18.39 -5.42 -12.38
N SER A 60 18.04 -6.42 -13.18
CA SER A 60 19.00 -7.34 -13.80
C SER A 60 19.19 -7.09 -15.29
N ALA A 61 18.15 -6.63 -15.98
CA ALA A 61 18.16 -6.41 -17.42
C ALA A 61 17.11 -5.37 -17.87
N SER A 62 17.03 -5.13 -19.18
CA SER A 62 15.96 -4.34 -19.80
C SER A 62 15.38 -5.13 -20.98
N PRO A 63 14.06 -5.39 -21.05
CA PRO A 63 13.04 -5.08 -20.05
C PRO A 63 13.24 -5.81 -18.72
N GLU A 64 12.82 -5.17 -17.62
CA GLU A 64 12.71 -5.79 -16.30
C GLU A 64 11.23 -5.94 -15.94
N ILE A 65 10.82 -7.15 -15.55
CA ILE A 65 9.46 -7.40 -15.08
C ILE A 65 9.37 -6.96 -13.62
N LEU A 66 8.44 -6.06 -13.31
CA LEU A 66 8.24 -5.60 -11.95
C LEU A 66 7.66 -6.70 -11.05
N PRO A 67 8.00 -6.71 -9.74
CA PRO A 67 7.45 -7.65 -8.77
C PRO A 67 5.92 -7.73 -8.77
N ALA A 68 5.37 -8.89 -8.41
CA ALA A 68 3.91 -9.12 -8.42
C ALA A 68 3.12 -8.26 -7.42
N ASP A 69 3.81 -7.77 -6.40
CA ASP A 69 3.30 -6.87 -5.36
C ASP A 69 3.48 -5.39 -5.73
N TYR A 70 4.12 -5.06 -6.86
CA TYR A 70 4.28 -3.68 -7.32
C TYR A 70 2.92 -2.98 -7.48
N GLN A 71 2.76 -1.80 -6.86
CA GLN A 71 1.60 -0.94 -7.04
C GLN A 71 1.92 0.32 -7.83
N ARG A 72 2.96 1.05 -7.41
CA ARG A 72 3.40 2.31 -8.02
C ARG A 72 4.86 2.60 -7.67
N LEU A 73 5.52 3.42 -8.48
CA LEU A 73 6.84 3.94 -8.15
C LEU A 73 6.81 4.87 -6.94
N ALA A 74 7.86 4.85 -6.13
CA ALA A 74 8.02 5.79 -5.04
C ALA A 74 8.22 7.24 -5.58
N PRO A 75 7.77 8.28 -4.86
CA PRO A 75 8.06 9.65 -5.23
C PRO A 75 9.55 9.98 -5.04
N GLY A 76 10.07 10.97 -5.78
CA GLY A 76 11.40 11.53 -5.50
C GLY A 76 12.61 10.85 -6.16
N GLY A 77 12.44 10.30 -7.37
CA GLY A 77 13.54 9.66 -8.11
C GLY A 77 13.64 8.16 -7.80
N PRO A 78 12.57 7.40 -8.07
CA PRO A 78 12.46 5.99 -7.68
C PRO A 78 13.46 5.08 -8.38
N VAL A 79 13.96 5.46 -9.56
CA VAL A 79 14.83 4.60 -10.36
C VAL A 79 16.24 5.19 -10.38
N ARG A 80 17.19 4.42 -9.85
CA ARG A 80 18.59 4.83 -9.67
C ARG A 80 19.51 3.83 -10.37
N ALA A 81 20.48 4.32 -11.11
CA ALA A 81 21.54 3.49 -11.70
C ALA A 81 22.52 3.02 -10.61
N ALA A 82 23.32 2.00 -10.94
CA ALA A 82 24.36 1.48 -10.04
C ALA A 82 25.38 2.55 -9.59
N ASP A 83 25.59 3.58 -10.40
CA ASP A 83 26.46 4.72 -10.11
C ASP A 83 25.78 5.85 -9.31
N GLY A 84 24.52 5.66 -8.90
CA GLY A 84 23.74 6.61 -8.12
C GLY A 84 23.00 7.68 -8.94
N ARG A 85 23.17 7.73 -10.26
CA ARG A 85 22.40 8.68 -11.10
C ARG A 85 20.92 8.28 -11.17
N PHE A 86 20.04 9.27 -11.12
CA PHE A 86 18.62 9.04 -11.34
C PHE A 86 18.32 8.82 -12.82
N PHE A 87 17.49 7.83 -13.11
CA PHE A 87 16.87 7.70 -14.41
C PHE A 87 15.76 8.76 -14.55
N ARG A 88 15.68 9.35 -15.75
CA ARG A 88 14.59 10.26 -16.10
C ARG A 88 13.39 9.44 -16.59
N PRO A 89 12.24 9.48 -15.90
CA PRO A 89 11.06 8.76 -16.35
C PRO A 89 10.47 9.42 -17.59
N VAL A 90 10.18 8.61 -18.60
CA VAL A 90 9.45 8.99 -19.81
C VAL A 90 8.10 8.31 -19.72
N THR A 91 7.01 9.08 -19.71
CA THR A 91 5.65 8.53 -19.58
C THR A 91 4.96 8.32 -20.91
N ASN A 92 5.34 9.09 -21.94
CA ASN A 92 4.78 8.99 -23.27
C ASN A 92 5.54 7.98 -24.13
N GLY A 93 4.84 6.96 -24.64
CA GLY A 93 5.47 5.91 -25.47
C GLY A 93 6.07 6.41 -26.79
N GLY A 94 5.52 7.47 -27.39
CA GLY A 94 6.08 8.09 -28.59
C GLY A 94 7.42 8.79 -28.30
N GLN A 95 7.51 9.51 -27.19
CA GLN A 95 8.78 10.10 -26.73
C GLN A 95 9.80 9.00 -26.41
N TRP A 96 9.36 7.91 -25.80
CA TRP A 96 10.21 6.75 -25.53
C TRP A 96 10.80 6.16 -26.82
N ALA A 97 9.99 5.98 -27.87
CA ALA A 97 10.45 5.47 -29.15
C ALA A 97 11.54 6.35 -29.78
N VAL A 98 11.42 7.68 -29.67
CA VAL A 98 12.45 8.63 -30.14
C VAL A 98 13.73 8.49 -29.32
N ILE A 99 13.62 8.40 -27.99
CA ILE A 99 14.78 8.28 -27.08
C ILE A 99 15.54 6.96 -27.29
N VAL A 100 14.85 5.86 -27.58
CA VAL A 100 15.52 4.58 -27.88
C VAL A 100 16.16 4.61 -29.27
N GLY A 101 15.57 5.34 -30.23
CA GLY A 101 16.12 5.50 -31.57
C GLY A 101 17.35 6.41 -31.67
N VAL A 102 17.57 7.29 -30.69
CA VAL A 102 18.69 8.23 -30.64
C VAL A 102 19.52 7.99 -29.38
N ALA A 103 20.77 7.57 -29.55
CA ALA A 103 21.66 7.32 -28.43
C ALA A 103 21.78 8.56 -27.53
N SER A 104 21.47 8.39 -26.24
CA SER A 104 21.61 9.42 -25.23
C SER A 104 22.60 8.99 -24.15
N ALA A 105 23.44 9.93 -23.72
CA ALA A 105 24.31 9.73 -22.56
C ALA A 105 23.55 9.81 -21.23
N ALA A 106 22.36 10.44 -21.23
CA ALA A 106 21.51 10.53 -20.07
C ALA A 106 20.67 9.24 -19.91
N PRO A 107 20.56 8.68 -18.70
CA PRO A 107 19.76 7.48 -18.45
C PRO A 107 18.25 7.81 -18.39
N TYR A 108 17.46 7.09 -19.16
CA TYR A 108 15.99 7.19 -19.19
C TYR A 108 15.34 5.85 -18.86
N CYS A 109 14.17 5.91 -18.22
CA CYS A 109 13.34 4.74 -17.99
C CYS A 109 11.90 4.97 -18.48
N HIS A 110 11.22 3.90 -18.85
CA HIS A 110 9.83 3.94 -19.28
C HIS A 110 9.08 2.73 -18.73
N LEU A 111 7.96 3.00 -18.06
CA LEU A 111 7.07 1.95 -17.58
C LEU A 111 6.06 1.62 -18.69
N CYS A 112 6.09 0.39 -19.19
CA CYS A 112 5.16 -0.14 -20.18
C CYS A 112 4.43 -1.36 -19.61
N GLY A 113 3.16 -1.20 -19.21
CA GLY A 113 2.44 -2.26 -18.51
C GLY A 113 3.13 -2.63 -17.19
N LYS A 114 3.66 -3.86 -17.10
CA LYS A 114 4.43 -4.36 -15.95
C LYS A 114 5.94 -4.38 -16.17
N GLU A 115 6.40 -3.91 -17.32
CA GLU A 115 7.81 -3.92 -17.69
C GLU A 115 8.41 -2.53 -17.50
N MET A 116 9.56 -2.47 -16.83
CA MET A 116 10.41 -1.29 -16.80
C MET A 116 11.45 -1.42 -17.91
N LEU A 117 11.46 -0.44 -18.81
CA LEU A 117 12.39 -0.33 -19.93
C LEU A 117 13.45 0.72 -19.61
N PHE A 118 14.69 0.49 -20.06
CA PHE A 118 15.84 1.36 -19.78
C PHE A 118 16.57 1.73 -21.06
N SER A 119 17.04 2.99 -21.13
CA SER A 119 17.86 3.50 -22.22
C SER A 119 19.02 4.34 -21.67
N PRO A 120 20.29 3.99 -21.95
CA PRO A 120 20.73 2.77 -22.63
C PRO A 120 20.40 1.50 -21.83
N ALA A 121 20.05 0.40 -22.50
CA ALA A 121 19.67 -0.87 -21.87
C ALA A 121 20.75 -1.41 -20.92
N ALA A 122 22.03 -1.20 -21.24
CA ALA A 122 23.16 -1.59 -20.39
C ALA A 122 23.16 -0.91 -19.01
N SER A 123 22.48 0.24 -18.87
CA SER A 123 22.39 0.95 -17.59
C SER A 123 21.42 0.28 -16.61
N ALA A 124 20.61 -0.69 -17.06
CA ALA A 124 19.66 -1.42 -16.23
C ALA A 124 20.35 -2.34 -15.21
N VAL A 125 21.49 -2.92 -15.58
CA VAL A 125 22.19 -3.88 -14.72
C VAL A 125 22.67 -3.19 -13.44
N GLY A 126 22.17 -3.66 -12.29
CA GLY A 126 22.49 -3.07 -10.99
C GLY A 126 21.77 -1.76 -10.68
N ALA A 127 20.83 -1.34 -11.53
CA ALA A 127 19.90 -0.28 -11.18
C ALA A 127 18.95 -0.76 -10.06
N THR A 128 18.39 0.17 -9.31
CA THR A 128 17.39 -0.09 -8.27
C THR A 128 16.11 0.68 -8.55
N ILE A 129 14.97 0.04 -8.33
CA ILE A 129 13.65 0.64 -8.39
C ILE A 129 13.04 0.65 -6.99
N ASP A 130 12.82 1.83 -6.45
CA ASP A 130 12.07 2.04 -5.23
C ASP A 130 10.57 2.17 -5.58
N TYR A 131 9.75 1.32 -4.97
CA TYR A 131 8.32 1.23 -5.25
C TYR A 131 7.50 1.07 -3.98
N VAL A 132 6.22 1.38 -4.08
CA VAL A 132 5.23 1.08 -3.04
C VAL A 132 4.57 -0.25 -3.39
N SER A 133 4.66 -1.21 -2.48
CA SER A 133 3.96 -2.50 -2.58
C SER A 133 2.45 -2.30 -2.42
N LYS A 134 1.65 -3.15 -3.04
CA LYS A 134 0.20 -3.22 -2.81
C LYS A 134 -0.14 -3.96 -1.52
N ASN A 135 0.83 -4.71 -0.97
CA ASN A 135 0.63 -5.53 0.21
C ASN A 135 0.61 -4.64 1.45
N TRP A 136 -0.46 -4.72 2.22
CA TRP A 136 -0.68 -3.90 3.42
C TRP A 136 -1.02 -4.73 4.66
N VAL A 137 -1.21 -6.04 4.48
CA VAL A 137 -1.41 -7.03 5.53
C VAL A 137 -0.12 -7.83 5.70
N LEU A 138 0.24 -8.09 6.95
CA LEU A 138 1.34 -8.96 7.35
C LEU A 138 0.77 -10.12 8.18
N GLY A 139 0.84 -11.32 7.61
CA GLY A 139 0.47 -12.57 8.28
C GLY A 139 1.66 -13.26 8.94
N ASP A 140 1.36 -14.14 9.90
CA ASP A 140 2.37 -14.94 10.60
C ASP A 140 2.98 -16.02 9.70
N PRO A 141 4.31 -16.22 9.69
CA PRO A 141 5.30 -15.42 10.40
C PRO A 141 5.67 -14.12 9.70
N TYR A 142 5.69 -14.07 8.36
CA TYR A 142 6.11 -12.88 7.59
C TYR A 142 5.49 -12.81 6.18
N GLU A 143 4.23 -13.25 6.01
CA GLU A 143 3.59 -13.24 4.69
C GLU A 143 2.93 -11.87 4.42
N GLU A 144 3.50 -11.09 3.49
CA GLU A 144 2.90 -9.84 3.03
C GLU A 144 1.86 -10.08 1.93
N ARG A 145 0.67 -9.50 2.09
CA ARG A 145 -0.47 -9.65 1.16
C ARG A 145 -1.39 -8.43 1.16
N ASP A 146 -2.33 -8.42 0.22
CA ASP A 146 -3.27 -7.32 -0.01
C ASP A 146 -4.69 -7.59 0.52
N THR A 147 -4.86 -8.68 1.26
CA THR A 147 -6.13 -9.10 1.91
C THR A 147 -5.83 -9.82 3.22
N PHE A 148 -6.71 -9.67 4.22
CA PHE A 148 -6.72 -10.49 5.42
C PHE A 148 -7.14 -11.92 5.09
N ARG A 149 -6.54 -12.88 5.80
CA ARG A 149 -6.73 -14.32 5.68
C ARG A 149 -6.77 -15.06 7.03
N ALA A 150 -6.46 -14.38 8.14
CA ALA A 150 -6.44 -14.97 9.46
C ALA A 150 -6.67 -13.92 10.57
N ASP A 151 -7.05 -14.41 11.75
CA ASP A 151 -7.32 -13.57 12.94
C ASP A 151 -6.07 -12.88 13.50
N ASP A 152 -4.91 -13.48 13.28
CA ASP A 152 -3.60 -13.03 13.73
C ASP A 152 -2.91 -12.08 12.73
N ASP A 153 -3.51 -11.85 11.56
CA ASP A 153 -2.99 -10.89 10.60
C ASP A 153 -2.89 -9.48 11.21
N THR A 154 -1.86 -8.74 10.80
CA THR A 154 -1.58 -7.38 11.26
C THR A 154 -1.51 -6.42 10.06
N THR A 155 -1.63 -5.11 10.31
CA THR A 155 -1.51 -4.09 9.26
C THR A 155 -0.12 -3.47 9.20
N LEU A 156 0.32 -3.12 7.99
CA LEU A 156 1.55 -2.35 7.76
C LEU A 156 1.37 -0.84 7.93
N PHE A 157 0.14 -0.36 8.11
CA PHE A 157 -0.17 1.00 8.54
C PHE A 157 -0.67 1.01 10.01
N PRO A 158 -0.73 2.18 10.67
CA PRO A 158 -1.14 2.27 12.07
C PRO A 158 -2.54 1.71 12.34
N GLU A 159 -2.64 0.76 13.27
CA GLU A 159 -3.89 0.03 13.55
C GLU A 159 -5.03 0.93 14.06
N ARG A 160 -4.71 2.09 14.66
CA ARG A 160 -5.72 3.06 15.11
C ARG A 160 -6.56 3.61 13.96
N LEU A 161 -5.97 3.75 12.77
CA LEU A 161 -6.69 4.17 11.57
C LEU A 161 -7.68 3.12 11.14
N LEU A 162 -7.31 1.83 11.23
CA LEU A 162 -8.23 0.72 10.96
C LEU A 162 -9.40 0.79 11.93
N LYS A 163 -9.15 0.87 13.24
CA LYS A 163 -10.17 0.95 14.28
C LYS A 163 -11.18 2.09 14.03
N LYS A 164 -10.70 3.32 13.82
CA LYS A 164 -11.57 4.47 13.49
C LYS A 164 -12.33 4.25 12.18
N GLY A 165 -11.64 3.71 11.18
CA GLY A 165 -12.20 3.33 9.87
C GLY A 165 -13.36 2.35 9.95
N LEU A 166 -13.30 1.37 10.85
CA LEU A 166 -14.38 0.42 11.11
C LEU A 166 -15.57 1.10 11.81
N ILE A 167 -15.32 1.90 12.86
CA ILE A 167 -16.38 2.51 13.68
C ILE A 167 -17.33 3.35 12.82
N TRP A 168 -16.79 4.28 12.01
CA TRP A 168 -17.65 5.18 11.22
C TRP A 168 -18.39 4.42 10.11
N ARG A 169 -17.75 3.42 9.49
CA ARG A 169 -18.39 2.57 8.45
C ARG A 169 -19.52 1.73 9.03
N TRP A 170 -19.30 1.14 10.19
CA TRP A 170 -20.33 0.36 10.88
C TRP A 170 -21.52 1.26 11.24
N LYS A 171 -21.27 2.44 11.83
CA LYS A 171 -22.32 3.41 12.16
C LYS A 171 -23.11 3.83 10.90
N ARG A 172 -22.41 4.10 9.80
CA ARG A 172 -23.02 4.42 8.50
C ARG A 172 -23.90 3.26 7.98
N GLN A 173 -23.41 2.02 8.05
CA GLN A 173 -24.17 0.83 7.64
C GLN A 173 -25.44 0.65 8.47
N LYS A 174 -25.41 0.98 9.76
CA LYS A 174 -26.56 0.93 10.67
C LYS A 174 -27.47 2.17 10.60
N GLY A 175 -27.14 3.17 9.78
CA GLY A 175 -27.91 4.42 9.68
C GLY A 175 -27.79 5.32 10.92
N LEU A 176 -26.74 5.15 11.72
CA LEU A 176 -26.45 5.98 12.90
C LEU A 176 -25.62 7.21 12.49
N SER A 177 -25.61 8.25 13.33
CA SER A 177 -24.73 9.41 13.11
C SER A 177 -23.26 8.97 13.12
N PHE A 178 -22.54 9.29 12.03
CA PHE A 178 -21.15 8.88 11.81
C PHE A 178 -20.21 10.05 11.49
N GLU A 179 -20.74 11.25 11.25
CA GLU A 179 -20.02 12.41 10.71
C GLU A 179 -18.83 12.82 11.58
N ASP A 180 -19.02 12.89 12.90
CA ASP A 180 -17.94 13.21 13.85
C ASP A 180 -16.83 12.15 13.82
N ASN A 181 -17.18 10.86 13.74
CA ASN A 181 -16.19 9.77 13.72
C ASN A 181 -15.42 9.78 12.40
N LEU A 182 -16.07 10.16 11.29
CA LEU A 182 -15.41 10.35 10.00
C LEU A 182 -14.45 11.55 10.06
N ALA A 183 -14.87 12.68 10.64
CA ALA A 183 -14.00 13.85 10.81
C ALA A 183 -12.76 13.52 11.66
N GLU A 184 -12.93 12.78 12.76
CA GLU A 184 -11.82 12.30 13.58
C GLU A 184 -10.91 11.31 12.84
N PHE A 185 -11.46 10.45 11.99
CA PHE A 185 -10.67 9.55 11.14
C PHE A 185 -9.83 10.33 10.13
N GLU A 186 -10.42 11.31 9.46
CA GLU A 186 -9.73 12.16 8.47
C GLU A 186 -8.59 12.98 9.11
N ALA A 187 -8.84 13.53 10.30
CA ALA A 187 -7.83 14.27 11.05
C ALA A 187 -6.64 13.38 11.45
N ASP A 188 -6.91 12.21 12.03
CA ASP A 188 -5.87 11.26 12.42
C ASP A 188 -5.12 10.71 11.20
N LEU A 189 -5.82 10.43 10.10
CA LEU A 189 -5.19 9.97 8.87
C LEU A 189 -4.16 10.99 8.38
N LEU A 190 -4.53 12.26 8.32
CA LEU A 190 -3.59 13.31 7.90
C LEU A 190 -2.40 13.43 8.86
N GLN A 191 -2.65 13.33 10.17
CA GLN A 191 -1.58 13.33 11.17
C GLN A 191 -0.60 12.16 10.97
N GLU A 192 -1.12 10.96 10.73
CA GLU A 192 -0.32 9.76 10.54
C GLU A 192 0.48 9.77 9.25
N ILE A 193 -0.10 10.33 8.18
CA ILE A 193 0.62 10.52 6.91
C ILE A 193 1.83 11.45 7.11
N ASN A 194 1.66 12.52 7.88
CA ASN A 194 2.74 13.45 8.17
C ASN A 194 3.81 12.81 9.08
N ALA A 195 3.38 12.11 10.13
CA ALA A 195 4.26 11.40 11.05
C ALA A 195 5.09 10.31 10.34
N ASP A 196 4.48 9.52 9.46
CA ASP A 196 5.15 8.46 8.69
C ASP A 196 6.21 9.02 7.73
N ARG A 197 5.96 10.22 7.18
CA ARG A 197 6.93 10.97 6.36
C ARG A 197 8.05 11.63 7.18
N GLY A 198 7.94 11.65 8.52
CA GLY A 198 8.87 12.34 9.40
C GLY A 198 8.71 13.86 9.41
N THR A 199 7.61 14.37 8.85
CA THR A 199 7.26 15.79 8.87
C THR A 199 6.34 15.99 10.07
N SER A 200 6.88 16.48 11.19
CA SER A 200 6.09 16.81 12.39
C SER A 200 5.45 18.19 12.29
#